data_AF-A0A3A5VUP7-F1
#
_entry.id   AF-A0A3A5VUP7-F1
#
_cell.length_a   1.000
_cell.length_b   1.000
_cell.length_c   1.000
_cell.angle_alpha   90.00
_cell.angle_beta   90.00
_cell.angle_gamma   90.00
#
_symmetry.space_group_name_H-M   'P 1'
#
loop_
_entity.id
_entity.type
_entity.pdbx_description
1 polymer ?
#
loop_
_entity_poly.entity_id
_entity_poly.type
_entity_poly.pdbx_seq_one_letter_code
_entity_poly.pdbx_strand_id
1 'polypeptide(L)'
;MMSKKWVLLTNDDGIEAPGFEMLVKSLNKRGIAIIAFAPSNNKSACSMQINLGKPIDLHNRDDLISNWNLDETVGCHLYSLDGTPCDTMIVALDGGLEKVLPGIVPSLVVSGVNLGPNLSQDSYHSGTMGAAREAGLYGMPAIACSFTSFEIEGMERGIEGSVQLVERALDLLPMIPQNLCRPHIDANAFHVSKWPEQPEQRNKKEAMQMLLHAFHHGELMLNINVPPTWNGEFQTTRLGMRWYRDAVQFADGENHGTVEARFTIGAAYIDTESVPKGDCDSVGNDFASISSLANWPQTHPLALDDELLSHALEQGADGFPLWLRD
;
A
#
# COMPACT_ATOMS: atom_id res chain seq x y z
N MET A 1 20.30 -14.55 14.70
CA MET A 1 18.87 -14.19 14.65
C MET A 1 18.47 -13.41 13.40
N MET A 2 19.39 -12.76 12.66
CA MET A 2 19.07 -12.06 11.40
C MET A 2 19.31 -12.92 10.14
N SER A 3 18.48 -13.94 9.88
CA SER A 3 18.64 -14.77 8.67
C SER A 3 17.49 -14.69 7.67
N LYS A 4 16.45 -13.90 7.91
CA LYS A 4 15.24 -13.80 7.05
C LYS A 4 14.76 -12.35 6.95
N LYS A 5 14.28 -11.94 5.76
CA LYS A 5 13.55 -10.68 5.55
C LYS A 5 12.12 -10.87 6.04
N TRP A 6 11.67 -10.00 6.94
CA TRP A 6 10.29 -10.02 7.44
C TRP A 6 9.45 -9.01 6.66
N VAL A 7 8.22 -9.38 6.34
CA VAL A 7 7.22 -8.47 5.75
C VAL A 7 6.19 -8.12 6.81
N LEU A 8 6.00 -6.82 7.06
CA LEU A 8 4.92 -6.32 7.91
C LEU A 8 3.66 -6.13 7.05
N LEU A 9 2.55 -6.74 7.46
CA LEU A 9 1.29 -6.78 6.75
C LEU A 9 0.21 -6.00 7.50
N THR A 10 -0.62 -5.28 6.75
CA THR A 10 -1.84 -4.62 7.23
C THR A 10 -2.89 -4.53 6.11
N ASN A 11 -4.07 -4.00 6.39
CA ASN A 11 -5.11 -3.67 5.43
C ASN A 11 -6.11 -2.68 6.04
N ASP A 12 -7.15 -2.32 5.30
CA ASP A 12 -8.33 -1.61 5.80
C ASP A 12 -9.61 -2.45 5.91
N ASP A 13 -9.62 -3.69 5.41
CA ASP A 13 -10.78 -4.58 5.54
C ASP A 13 -10.84 -5.33 6.89
N GLY A 14 -9.74 -5.37 7.63
CA GLY A 14 -9.60 -6.04 8.92
C GLY A 14 -8.84 -7.37 8.85
N ILE A 15 -8.35 -7.86 9.98
CA ILE A 15 -7.44 -9.02 10.03
C ILE A 15 -8.05 -10.32 9.52
N GLU A 16 -9.37 -10.52 9.66
CA GLU A 16 -10.07 -11.71 9.16
C GLU A 16 -10.63 -11.54 7.75
N ALA A 17 -10.30 -10.44 7.06
CA ALA A 17 -10.77 -10.21 5.70
C ALA A 17 -10.25 -11.31 4.76
N PRO A 18 -11.09 -11.85 3.86
CA PRO A 18 -10.69 -12.93 2.94
C PRO A 18 -9.43 -12.61 2.13
N GLY A 19 -9.33 -11.38 1.59
CA GLY A 19 -8.14 -10.96 0.82
C GLY A 19 -6.86 -10.88 1.65
N PHE A 20 -6.98 -10.55 2.94
CA PHE A 20 -5.84 -10.53 3.86
C PHE A 20 -5.40 -11.94 4.22
N GLU A 21 -6.35 -12.82 4.56
CA GLU A 21 -6.08 -14.24 4.79
C GLU A 21 -5.36 -14.85 3.57
N MET A 22 -5.87 -14.63 2.36
CA MET A 22 -5.29 -15.19 1.14
C MET A 22 -3.88 -14.65 0.87
N LEU A 23 -3.62 -13.36 1.12
CA LEU A 23 -2.29 -12.77 0.99
C LEU A 23 -1.30 -13.39 1.99
N VAL A 24 -1.67 -13.43 3.28
CA VAL A 24 -0.88 -14.02 4.37
C VAL A 24 -0.51 -15.46 4.02
N LYS A 25 -1.49 -16.28 3.63
CA LYS A 25 -1.28 -17.69 3.27
C LYS A 25 -0.38 -17.85 2.06
N SER A 26 -0.57 -17.01 1.03
CA SER A 26 0.24 -17.07 -0.18
C SER A 26 1.71 -16.73 0.10
N LEU A 27 1.98 -15.64 0.82
CA LEU A 27 3.33 -15.24 1.22
C LEU A 27 4.01 -16.30 2.11
N ASN A 28 3.30 -16.82 3.11
CA ASN A 28 3.82 -17.89 3.97
C ASN A 28 4.18 -19.15 3.17
N LYS A 29 3.32 -19.57 2.22
CA LYS A 29 3.58 -20.70 1.33
C LYS A 29 4.79 -20.48 0.41
N ARG A 30 5.11 -19.23 0.07
CA ARG A 30 6.34 -18.85 -0.66
C ARG A 30 7.58 -18.81 0.23
N GLY A 31 7.46 -19.13 1.52
CA GLY A 31 8.58 -19.12 2.48
C GLY A 31 8.95 -17.73 2.98
N ILE A 32 8.08 -16.75 2.81
CA ILE A 32 8.29 -15.38 3.28
C ILE A 32 7.84 -15.27 4.74
N ALA A 33 8.72 -14.77 5.60
CA ALA A 33 8.42 -14.56 7.01
C ALA A 33 7.54 -13.31 7.16
N ILE A 34 6.46 -13.42 7.93
CA ILE A 34 5.41 -12.40 8.00
C ILE A 34 5.08 -11.98 9.43
N ILE A 35 4.73 -10.71 9.57
CA ILE A 35 4.15 -10.15 10.79
C ILE A 35 2.91 -9.37 10.36
N ALA A 36 1.76 -9.61 10.96
CA ALA A 36 0.55 -8.85 10.68
C ALA A 36 0.21 -7.94 11.87
N PHE A 37 0.00 -6.65 11.57
CA PHE A 37 -0.67 -5.69 12.44
C PHE A 37 -1.81 -5.11 11.61
N ALA A 38 -3.01 -5.66 11.75
CA ALA A 38 -4.18 -5.24 10.98
C ALA A 38 -5.32 -4.80 11.90
N PRO A 39 -6.25 -3.94 11.43
CA PRO A 39 -7.42 -3.56 12.20
C PRO A 39 -8.24 -4.79 12.65
N SER A 40 -8.82 -4.76 13.84
CA SER A 40 -9.70 -5.84 14.31
C SER A 40 -10.99 -5.96 13.48
N ASN A 41 -11.43 -4.87 12.84
CA ASN A 41 -12.65 -4.80 12.04
C ASN A 41 -12.42 -3.94 10.79
N ASN A 42 -13.34 -4.01 9.82
CA ASN A 42 -13.30 -3.16 8.62
C ASN A 42 -13.27 -1.65 8.96
N LYS A 43 -12.40 -0.93 8.25
CA LYS A 43 -12.13 0.51 8.31
C LYS A 43 -12.03 1.13 6.90
N SER A 44 -12.76 0.62 5.91
CA SER A 44 -12.73 1.16 4.54
C SER A 44 -13.05 2.67 4.52
N ALA A 45 -12.49 3.37 3.54
CA ALA A 45 -12.64 4.83 3.35
C ALA A 45 -12.17 5.71 4.53
N CYS A 46 -11.25 5.22 5.37
CA CYS A 46 -10.71 6.00 6.49
C CYS A 46 -9.56 6.95 6.10
N SER A 47 -9.05 6.92 4.86
CA SER A 47 -7.86 7.67 4.45
C SER A 47 -6.71 7.44 5.44
N MET A 48 -6.00 8.50 5.84
CA MET A 48 -4.97 8.50 6.87
C MET A 48 -5.49 8.87 8.27
N GLN A 49 -6.69 8.40 8.63
CA GLN A 49 -7.24 8.66 9.97
C GLN A 49 -6.35 8.01 11.05
N ILE A 50 -6.09 8.76 12.13
CA ILE A 50 -5.38 8.28 13.33
C ILE A 50 -6.21 8.55 14.59
N ASN A 51 -6.07 7.68 15.60
CA ASN A 51 -6.73 7.84 16.90
C ASN A 51 -5.78 8.52 17.90
N LEU A 52 -6.07 9.78 18.23
CA LEU A 52 -5.27 10.56 19.20
C LEU A 52 -5.88 10.53 20.61
N GLY A 53 -5.02 10.34 21.60
CA GLY A 53 -5.35 10.51 23.02
C GLY A 53 -6.27 9.44 23.61
N LYS A 54 -6.45 8.30 22.94
CA LYS A 54 -7.23 7.17 23.44
C LYS A 54 -6.37 5.90 23.43
N PRO A 55 -6.45 5.05 24.48
CA PRO A 55 -5.82 3.74 24.45
C PRO A 55 -6.36 2.90 23.27
N ILE A 56 -5.48 2.15 22.63
CA ILE A 56 -5.81 1.20 21.56
C ILE A 56 -5.25 -0.15 21.98
N ASP A 57 -6.12 -1.17 22.02
CA ASP A 57 -5.73 -2.50 22.45
C ASP A 57 -5.18 -3.32 21.28
N LEU A 58 -4.09 -4.05 21.57
CA LEU A 58 -3.45 -4.99 20.66
C LEU A 58 -3.76 -6.42 21.13
N HIS A 59 -4.31 -7.23 20.24
CA HIS A 59 -4.70 -8.61 20.51
C HIS A 59 -3.82 -9.56 19.71
N ASN A 60 -3.24 -10.56 20.38
CA ASN A 60 -2.55 -11.65 19.69
C ASN A 60 -3.58 -12.57 19.01
N ARG A 61 -3.28 -13.00 17.77
CA ARG A 61 -4.14 -13.82 16.92
C ARG A 61 -3.49 -15.14 16.53
N ASP A 62 -2.82 -15.81 17.47
CA ASP A 62 -2.23 -17.14 17.25
C ASP A 62 -3.29 -18.19 16.85
N ASP A 63 -4.57 -17.96 17.19
CA ASP A 63 -5.69 -18.76 16.71
C ASP A 63 -5.77 -18.80 15.17
N LEU A 64 -5.46 -17.69 14.51
CA LEU A 64 -5.48 -17.60 13.04
C LEU A 64 -4.32 -18.38 12.41
N ILE A 65 -3.18 -18.51 13.06
CA ILE A 65 -2.05 -19.33 12.58
C ILE A 65 -2.52 -20.77 12.38
N SER A 66 -3.22 -21.31 13.38
CA SER A 66 -3.80 -22.66 13.33
C SER A 66 -4.97 -22.75 12.34
N ASN A 67 -5.91 -21.80 12.39
CA ASN A 67 -7.11 -21.81 11.53
C ASN A 67 -6.77 -21.68 10.04
N TRP A 68 -5.75 -20.90 9.71
CA TRP A 68 -5.29 -20.70 8.32
C TRP A 68 -4.25 -21.72 7.87
N ASN A 69 -3.84 -22.63 8.76
CA ASN A 69 -2.85 -23.68 8.51
C ASN A 69 -1.53 -23.10 7.96
N LEU A 70 -1.00 -22.09 8.65
CA LEU A 70 0.27 -21.46 8.30
C LEU A 70 1.45 -22.32 8.74
N ASP A 71 2.52 -22.32 7.95
CA ASP A 71 3.78 -22.97 8.32
C ASP A 71 4.57 -22.06 9.28
N GLU A 72 4.49 -22.38 10.58
CA GLU A 72 5.21 -21.67 11.63
C GLU A 72 6.73 -21.73 11.48
N THR A 73 7.28 -22.72 10.77
CA THR A 73 8.74 -22.84 10.55
C THR A 73 9.28 -21.76 9.61
N VAL A 74 8.40 -21.18 8.79
CA VAL A 74 8.70 -20.00 7.96
C VAL A 74 8.87 -18.76 8.83
N GLY A 75 8.01 -18.61 9.85
CA GLY A 75 7.91 -17.45 10.73
C GLY A 75 6.65 -16.63 10.44
N CYS A 76 5.67 -16.70 11.34
CA CYS A 76 4.41 -15.96 11.22
C CYS A 76 3.93 -15.47 12.60
N HIS A 77 3.62 -14.18 12.70
CA HIS A 77 3.05 -13.58 13.89
C HIS A 77 1.87 -12.69 13.52
N LEU A 78 0.71 -12.88 14.13
CA LEU A 78 -0.52 -12.17 13.75
C LEU A 78 -1.08 -11.40 14.95
N TYR A 79 -1.35 -10.11 14.76
CA TYR A 79 -1.94 -9.24 15.78
C TYR A 79 -3.04 -8.38 15.17
N SER A 80 -4.14 -8.24 15.90
CA SER A 80 -5.20 -7.28 15.56
C SER A 80 -5.14 -6.07 16.49
N LEU A 81 -5.39 -4.88 15.92
CA LEU A 81 -5.41 -3.63 16.66
C LEU A 81 -6.80 -3.00 16.57
N ASP A 82 -7.34 -2.49 17.67
CA ASP A 82 -8.65 -1.82 17.69
C ASP A 82 -8.64 -0.38 17.09
N GLY A 83 -7.66 -0.09 16.23
CA GLY A 83 -7.43 1.19 15.57
C GLY A 83 -7.75 1.20 14.07
N THR A 84 -7.24 2.21 13.38
CA THR A 84 -7.25 2.34 11.91
C THR A 84 -6.02 1.65 11.28
N PRO A 85 -5.97 1.51 9.95
CA PRO A 85 -4.78 1.03 9.26
C PRO A 85 -3.53 1.87 9.55
N CYS A 86 -3.64 3.21 9.60
CA CYS A 86 -2.53 4.07 9.99
C CYS A 86 -2.11 3.86 11.45
N ASP A 87 -3.07 3.69 12.38
CA ASP A 87 -2.72 3.36 13.77
C ASP A 87 -1.95 2.04 13.84
N THR A 88 -2.29 1.04 13.01
CA THR A 88 -1.55 -0.23 12.99
C THR A 88 -0.09 -0.06 12.58
N MET A 89 0.20 0.83 11.63
CA MET A 89 1.57 1.14 11.20
C MET A 89 2.33 1.95 12.24
N ILE A 90 1.70 2.98 12.81
CA ILE A 90 2.29 3.78 13.89
C ILE A 90 2.62 2.88 15.07
N VAL A 91 1.67 2.08 15.56
CA VAL A 91 1.87 1.19 16.70
C VAL A 91 2.95 0.14 16.38
N ALA A 92 2.90 -0.51 15.22
CA ALA A 92 3.88 -1.52 14.85
C ALA A 92 5.30 -0.94 14.80
N LEU A 93 5.50 0.15 14.05
CA LEU A 93 6.81 0.71 13.74
C LEU A 93 7.39 1.53 14.89
N ASP A 94 6.56 2.23 15.67
CA ASP A 94 6.99 3.09 16.78
C ASP A 94 6.99 2.35 18.14
N GLY A 95 7.59 1.15 18.15
CA GLY A 95 7.90 0.40 19.37
C GLY A 95 6.95 -0.74 19.73
N GLY A 96 5.80 -0.88 19.06
CA GLY A 96 4.90 -2.02 19.28
C GLY A 96 5.53 -3.35 18.86
N LEU A 97 6.21 -3.39 17.70
CA LEU A 97 6.96 -4.58 17.29
C LEU A 97 8.04 -4.95 18.30
N GLU A 98 8.87 -4.00 18.72
CA GLU A 98 9.93 -4.25 19.72
C GLU A 98 9.33 -4.73 21.05
N LYS A 99 8.12 -4.29 21.40
CA LYS A 99 7.42 -4.70 22.62
C LYS A 99 6.96 -6.17 22.56
N VAL A 100 6.42 -6.64 21.44
CA VAL A 100 5.84 -7.99 21.33
C VAL A 100 6.76 -9.02 20.67
N LEU A 101 7.70 -8.57 19.83
CA LEU A 101 8.65 -9.36 19.05
C LEU A 101 10.04 -8.71 19.05
N PRO A 102 10.74 -8.65 20.19
CA PRO A 102 12.01 -7.95 20.31
C PRO A 102 13.06 -8.44 19.31
N GLY A 103 13.73 -7.51 18.63
CA GLY A 103 14.79 -7.81 17.67
C GLY A 103 14.34 -8.30 16.29
N ILE A 104 13.03 -8.34 16.02
CA ILE A 104 12.49 -8.54 14.68
C ILE A 104 12.23 -7.18 14.03
N VAL A 105 12.82 -6.95 12.85
CA VAL A 105 12.65 -5.72 12.07
C VAL A 105 12.17 -6.08 10.66
N PRO A 106 11.03 -5.55 10.19
CA PRO A 106 10.56 -5.78 8.83
C PRO A 106 11.45 -5.07 7.83
N SER A 107 11.57 -5.64 6.63
CA SER A 107 12.27 -5.03 5.49
C SER A 107 11.30 -4.33 4.53
N LEU A 108 10.01 -4.70 4.56
CA LEU A 108 8.96 -4.20 3.67
C LEU A 108 7.61 -4.15 4.40
N VAL A 109 6.80 -3.14 4.08
CA VAL A 109 5.39 -3.08 4.45
C VAL A 109 4.51 -3.41 3.24
N VAL A 110 3.48 -4.24 3.44
CA VAL A 110 2.45 -4.50 2.43
C VAL A 110 1.08 -4.26 3.05
N SER A 111 0.30 -3.41 2.41
CA SER A 111 -1.07 -3.08 2.80
C SER A 111 -2.05 -3.63 1.77
N GLY A 112 -2.97 -4.50 2.18
CA GLY A 112 -3.97 -5.15 1.32
C GLY A 112 -4.03 -6.67 1.49
N VAL A 113 -4.59 -7.44 0.54
CA VAL A 113 -5.19 -6.99 -0.72
C VAL A 113 -6.61 -6.48 -0.48
N ASN A 114 -6.85 -5.21 -0.81
CA ASN A 114 -8.16 -4.56 -0.68
C ASN A 114 -9.19 -5.17 -1.64
N LEU A 115 -10.42 -5.37 -1.16
CA LEU A 115 -11.57 -5.73 -2.00
C LEU A 115 -12.19 -4.46 -2.61
N GLY A 116 -11.65 -4.05 -3.75
CA GLY A 116 -12.06 -2.86 -4.49
C GLY A 116 -10.86 -2.11 -5.07
N PRO A 117 -11.07 -1.32 -6.14
CA PRO A 117 -9.99 -0.54 -6.75
C PRO A 117 -9.52 0.60 -5.83
N ASN A 118 -8.24 0.90 -5.91
CA ASN A 118 -7.64 2.13 -5.39
C ASN A 118 -6.89 2.83 -6.53
N LEU A 119 -7.66 3.43 -7.44
CA LEU A 119 -7.20 4.02 -8.70
C LEU A 119 -7.44 5.54 -8.70
N SER A 120 -6.60 6.30 -9.40
CA SER A 120 -6.82 7.75 -9.57
C SER A 120 -7.08 8.44 -8.21
N GLN A 121 -8.16 9.22 -8.07
CA GLN A 121 -8.51 9.97 -6.85
C GLN A 121 -8.88 9.11 -5.63
N ASP A 122 -9.10 7.80 -5.80
CA ASP A 122 -9.32 6.88 -4.67
C ASP A 122 -8.15 6.90 -3.69
N SER A 123 -6.96 7.26 -4.19
CA SER A 123 -5.74 7.36 -3.40
C SER A 123 -5.86 8.28 -2.18
N TYR A 124 -6.79 9.25 -2.21
CA TYR A 124 -7.01 10.14 -1.08
C TYR A 124 -7.86 9.53 0.02
N HIS A 125 -8.77 8.60 -0.31
CA HIS A 125 -9.75 8.05 0.64
C HIS A 125 -9.41 6.63 1.09
N SER A 126 -8.54 5.95 0.35
CA SER A 126 -8.09 4.58 0.64
C SER A 126 -7.37 4.45 1.97
N GLY A 127 -7.88 3.58 2.86
CA GLY A 127 -7.17 3.18 4.07
C GLY A 127 -5.98 2.27 3.73
N THR A 128 -6.13 1.39 2.74
CA THR A 128 -5.06 0.55 2.22
C THR A 128 -3.85 1.39 1.75
N MET A 129 -4.06 2.42 0.92
CA MET A 129 -2.96 3.32 0.51
C MET A 129 -2.49 4.23 1.65
N GLY A 130 -3.40 4.64 2.54
CA GLY A 130 -3.08 5.40 3.74
C GLY A 130 -2.05 4.69 4.62
N ALA A 131 -2.24 3.39 4.88
CA ALA A 131 -1.31 2.60 5.68
C ALA A 131 0.07 2.44 5.01
N ALA A 132 0.10 2.18 3.70
CA ALA A 132 1.37 2.10 2.96
C ALA A 132 2.12 3.45 2.98
N ARG A 133 1.40 4.57 2.86
CA ARG A 133 1.97 5.91 2.97
C ARG A 133 2.46 6.20 4.38
N GLU A 134 1.71 5.82 5.41
CA GLU A 134 2.08 5.95 6.82
C GLU A 134 3.39 5.21 7.11
N ALA A 135 3.54 3.97 6.63
CA ALA A 135 4.81 3.25 6.73
C ALA A 135 5.97 4.03 6.07
N GLY A 136 5.71 4.65 4.92
CA GLY A 136 6.65 5.58 4.27
C GLY A 136 7.05 6.76 5.16
N LEU A 137 6.14 7.34 5.94
CA LEU A 137 6.46 8.41 6.90
C LEU A 137 7.44 7.93 7.98
N TYR A 138 7.38 6.65 8.35
CA TYR A 138 8.35 5.98 9.24
C TYR A 138 9.60 5.45 8.51
N GLY A 139 9.79 5.81 7.24
CA GLY A 139 10.99 5.48 6.45
C GLY A 139 11.05 4.03 5.96
N MET A 140 9.90 3.36 5.90
CA MET A 140 9.78 2.00 5.38
C MET A 140 9.41 1.99 3.88
N PRO A 141 10.02 1.11 3.07
CA PRO A 141 9.48 0.78 1.74
C PRO A 141 8.11 0.12 1.91
N ALA A 142 7.15 0.51 1.06
CA ALA A 142 5.77 0.07 1.19
C ALA A 142 5.05 -0.17 -0.14
N ILE A 143 4.16 -1.16 -0.16
CA ILE A 143 3.30 -1.51 -1.29
C ILE A 143 1.84 -1.53 -0.82
N ALA A 144 0.97 -0.83 -1.55
CA ALA A 144 -0.48 -0.96 -1.44
C ALA A 144 -0.99 -1.89 -2.53
N CYS A 145 -1.80 -2.89 -2.17
CA CYS A 145 -2.30 -3.93 -3.06
C CYS A 145 -3.83 -3.93 -3.09
N SER A 146 -4.41 -3.97 -4.29
CA SER A 146 -5.87 -3.88 -4.48
C SER A 146 -6.35 -4.80 -5.60
N PHE A 147 -7.51 -5.43 -5.37
CA PHE A 147 -8.23 -6.21 -6.37
C PHE A 147 -9.39 -5.36 -6.90
N THR A 148 -9.47 -5.12 -8.21
CA THR A 148 -10.40 -4.11 -8.75
C THR A 148 -11.83 -4.64 -8.94
N SER A 149 -12.27 -5.50 -8.04
CA SER A 149 -13.63 -6.03 -7.93
C SER A 149 -14.10 -5.87 -6.48
N PHE A 150 -15.39 -5.65 -6.29
CA PHE A 150 -16.03 -5.68 -4.98
C PHE A 150 -16.53 -7.08 -4.60
N GLU A 151 -16.45 -8.02 -5.54
CA GLU A 151 -16.78 -9.42 -5.37
C GLU A 151 -15.51 -10.26 -5.24
N ILE A 152 -15.55 -11.33 -4.45
CA ILE A 152 -14.37 -12.14 -4.10
C ILE A 152 -13.91 -13.02 -5.28
N GLU A 153 -14.78 -13.29 -6.24
CA GLU A 153 -14.53 -14.17 -7.37
C GLU A 153 -13.34 -13.68 -8.20
N GLY A 154 -12.33 -14.55 -8.34
CA GLY A 154 -11.11 -14.24 -9.07
C GLY A 154 -10.05 -13.49 -8.26
N MET A 155 -10.27 -13.25 -6.97
CA MET A 155 -9.30 -12.61 -6.08
C MET A 155 -7.94 -13.32 -6.08
N GLU A 156 -7.88 -14.62 -6.35
CA GLU A 156 -6.63 -15.38 -6.50
C GLU A 156 -5.67 -14.73 -7.51
N ARG A 157 -6.21 -14.11 -8.58
CA ARG A 157 -5.43 -13.33 -9.55
C ARG A 157 -4.83 -12.09 -8.91
N GLY A 158 -5.63 -11.37 -8.12
CA GLY A 158 -5.18 -10.21 -7.34
C GLY A 158 -4.10 -10.56 -6.33
N ILE A 159 -4.23 -11.70 -5.65
CA ILE A 159 -3.21 -12.22 -4.73
C ILE A 159 -1.92 -12.56 -5.49
N GLU A 160 -2.01 -13.31 -6.58
CA GLU A 160 -0.82 -13.72 -7.34
C GLU A 160 -0.06 -12.51 -7.91
N GLY A 161 -0.76 -11.55 -8.51
CA GLY A 161 -0.12 -10.32 -9.02
C GLY A 161 0.52 -9.49 -7.91
N SER A 162 -0.13 -9.38 -6.75
CA SER A 162 0.42 -8.69 -5.57
C SER A 162 1.67 -9.40 -5.03
N VAL A 163 1.63 -10.73 -4.92
CA VAL A 163 2.75 -11.53 -4.41
C VAL A 163 3.96 -11.43 -5.34
N GLN A 164 3.77 -11.45 -6.66
CA GLN A 164 4.87 -11.28 -7.62
C GLN A 164 5.55 -9.91 -7.46
N LEU A 165 4.79 -8.85 -7.18
CA LEU A 165 5.36 -7.53 -6.91
C LEU A 165 6.11 -7.50 -5.56
N VAL A 166 5.56 -8.15 -4.54
CA VAL A 166 6.21 -8.28 -3.22
C VAL A 166 7.54 -9.03 -3.33
N GLU A 167 7.58 -10.17 -4.02
CA GLU A 167 8.80 -10.94 -4.27
C GLU A 167 9.84 -10.08 -4.99
N ARG A 168 9.42 -9.38 -6.07
CA ARG A 168 10.31 -8.48 -6.83
C ARG A 168 10.89 -7.38 -5.96
N ALA A 169 10.07 -6.73 -5.13
CA ALA A 169 10.55 -5.67 -4.25
C ALA A 169 11.51 -6.24 -3.19
N LEU A 170 11.16 -7.37 -2.57
CA LEU A 170 11.98 -8.00 -1.55
C LEU A 170 13.39 -8.34 -2.03
N ASP A 171 13.57 -8.77 -3.28
CA ASP A 171 14.90 -9.10 -3.82
C ASP A 171 15.86 -7.90 -3.80
N LEU A 172 15.32 -6.69 -4.02
CA LEU A 172 16.11 -5.44 -4.10
C LEU A 172 16.35 -4.78 -2.74
N LEU A 173 15.53 -5.10 -1.74
CA LEU A 173 15.57 -4.44 -0.44
C LEU A 173 16.73 -4.94 0.45
N PRO A 174 17.35 -4.08 1.27
CA PRO A 174 18.28 -4.52 2.29
C PRO A 174 17.55 -5.35 3.38
N MET A 175 18.31 -6.17 4.12
CA MET A 175 17.77 -6.93 5.26
C MET A 175 17.20 -6.02 6.35
N ILE A 176 17.88 -4.89 6.60
CA ILE A 176 17.51 -3.91 7.61
C ILE A 176 17.16 -2.60 6.89
N PRO A 177 15.98 -2.02 7.14
CA PRO A 177 15.62 -0.72 6.58
C PRO A 177 16.60 0.35 7.10
N GLN A 178 17.14 1.16 6.19
CA GLN A 178 18.18 2.14 6.52
C GLN A 178 17.62 3.38 7.23
N ASN A 179 16.33 3.65 7.05
CA ASN A 179 15.69 4.90 7.46
C ASN A 179 14.51 4.69 8.43
N LEU A 180 14.41 3.52 9.06
CA LEU A 180 13.31 3.20 9.99
C LEU A 180 13.24 4.23 11.12
N CYS A 181 12.06 4.82 11.32
CA CYS A 181 11.78 5.94 12.23
C CYS A 181 12.60 7.22 11.95
N ARG A 182 13.21 7.33 10.77
CA ARG A 182 13.94 8.51 10.25
C ARG A 182 14.90 9.16 11.27
N PRO A 183 15.88 8.42 11.82
CA PRO A 183 16.76 8.92 12.88
C PRO A 183 17.64 10.10 12.41
N HIS A 184 17.92 10.19 11.11
CA HIS A 184 18.59 11.32 10.49
C HIS A 184 18.10 11.48 9.04
N ILE A 185 17.68 12.69 8.68
CA ILE A 185 17.36 13.04 7.29
C ILE A 185 18.53 13.86 6.75
N ASP A 186 19.31 13.28 5.84
CA ASP A 186 20.30 14.04 5.08
C ASP A 186 19.58 14.83 3.99
N ALA A 187 19.31 16.11 4.26
CA ALA A 187 18.69 17.02 3.31
C ALA A 187 19.50 17.24 2.03
N ASN A 188 20.77 16.81 2.00
CA ASN A 188 21.64 16.86 0.83
C ASN A 188 21.75 15.51 0.11
N ALA A 189 21.03 14.48 0.56
CA ALA A 189 21.05 13.19 -0.11
C ALA A 189 20.56 13.36 -1.56
N PHE A 190 21.19 12.63 -2.48
CA PHE A 190 21.05 12.85 -3.92
C PHE A 190 19.62 12.67 -4.47
N HIS A 191 18.73 11.99 -3.74
CA HIS A 191 17.32 11.76 -4.06
C HIS A 191 16.36 12.78 -3.42
N VAL A 192 16.87 13.66 -2.55
CA VAL A 192 16.08 14.69 -1.87
C VAL A 192 15.90 15.89 -2.79
N SER A 193 14.71 16.48 -2.77
CA SER A 193 14.40 17.62 -3.63
C SER A 193 15.16 18.88 -3.19
N LYS A 194 15.65 19.62 -4.18
CA LYS A 194 16.27 20.94 -3.99
C LYS A 194 15.25 22.09 -4.04
N TRP A 195 13.94 21.80 -3.95
CA TRP A 195 12.88 22.81 -4.05
C TRP A 195 13.19 24.02 -3.14
N PRO A 196 13.04 25.27 -3.63
CA PRO A 196 12.37 25.67 -4.88
C PRO A 196 13.28 25.71 -6.12
N GLU A 197 14.52 25.21 -6.06
CA GLU A 197 15.38 25.12 -7.25
C GLU A 197 14.76 24.19 -8.29
N GLN A 198 14.94 24.52 -9.58
CA GLN A 198 14.48 23.64 -10.65
C GLN A 198 15.34 22.37 -10.66
N PRO A 199 14.73 21.18 -10.82
CA PRO A 199 15.50 19.95 -10.92
C PRO A 199 16.39 20.00 -12.18
N GLU A 200 17.64 19.60 -12.00
CA GLU A 200 18.55 19.37 -13.12
C GLU A 200 18.04 18.17 -13.93
N GLN A 201 18.25 18.18 -15.25
CA GLN A 201 17.89 17.04 -16.09
C GLN A 201 18.80 15.85 -15.75
N ARG A 202 18.19 14.74 -15.34
CA ARG A 202 18.92 13.54 -14.92
C ARG A 202 19.10 12.60 -16.10
N ASN A 203 20.22 11.91 -16.14
CA ASN A 203 20.30 10.79 -17.06
C ASN A 203 19.49 9.60 -16.50
N LYS A 204 19.03 8.75 -17.41
CA LYS A 204 18.19 7.60 -17.07
C LYS A 204 18.80 6.71 -15.97
N LYS A 205 20.11 6.47 -16.00
CA LYS A 205 20.77 5.59 -15.02
C LYS A 205 20.72 6.18 -13.62
N GLU A 206 21.02 7.48 -13.49
CA GLU A 206 20.93 8.22 -12.23
C GLU A 206 19.49 8.22 -11.70
N ALA A 207 18.51 8.50 -12.57
CA ALA A 207 17.10 8.51 -12.18
C ALA A 207 16.63 7.15 -11.65
N MET A 208 17.01 6.02 -12.29
CA MET A 208 16.65 4.68 -11.79
C MET A 208 17.23 4.42 -10.39
N GLN A 209 18.50 4.79 -10.16
CA GLN A 209 19.13 4.63 -8.85
C GLN A 209 18.47 5.50 -7.78
N MET A 210 18.08 6.72 -8.14
CA MET A 210 17.37 7.65 -7.26
C MET A 210 15.98 7.14 -6.87
N LEU A 211 15.22 6.59 -7.81
CA LEU A 211 13.90 6.02 -7.53
C LEU A 211 13.98 4.79 -6.62
N LEU A 212 14.93 3.89 -6.88
CA LEU A 212 15.17 2.73 -6.00
C LEU A 212 15.58 3.18 -4.59
N HIS A 213 16.45 4.20 -4.50
CA HIS A 213 16.87 4.74 -3.22
C HIS A 213 15.72 5.41 -2.46
N ALA A 214 14.86 6.18 -3.15
CA ALA A 214 13.66 6.78 -2.59
C ALA A 214 12.64 5.73 -2.10
N PHE A 215 12.54 4.59 -2.80
CA PHE A 215 11.75 3.46 -2.33
C PHE A 215 12.34 2.87 -1.04
N HIS A 216 13.65 2.62 -1.00
CA HIS A 216 14.35 2.08 0.18
C HIS A 216 14.21 2.95 1.44
N HIS A 217 14.06 4.26 1.27
CA HIS A 217 13.99 5.24 2.35
C HIS A 217 12.56 5.71 2.67
N GLY A 218 11.56 5.13 2.00
CA GLY A 218 10.14 5.39 2.24
C GLY A 218 9.62 6.72 1.67
N GLU A 219 10.34 7.38 0.77
CA GLU A 219 9.81 8.55 0.03
C GLU A 219 8.93 8.16 -1.15
N LEU A 220 9.08 6.94 -1.67
CA LEU A 220 8.28 6.36 -2.75
C LEU A 220 7.55 5.11 -2.24
N MET A 221 6.27 4.97 -2.59
CA MET A 221 5.49 3.73 -2.43
C MET A 221 5.08 3.18 -3.80
N LEU A 222 4.74 1.90 -3.83
CA LEU A 222 4.11 1.26 -4.98
C LEU A 222 2.62 1.03 -4.71
N ASN A 223 1.77 1.25 -5.71
CA ASN A 223 0.35 0.92 -5.65
C ASN A 223 0.02 -0.03 -6.81
N ILE A 224 -0.42 -1.25 -6.49
CA ILE A 224 -0.83 -2.25 -7.47
C ILE A 224 -2.34 -2.45 -7.46
N ASN A 225 -2.93 -2.43 -8.65
CA ASN A 225 -4.33 -2.75 -8.88
C ASN A 225 -4.44 -3.87 -9.92
N VAL A 226 -5.04 -5.00 -9.53
CA VAL A 226 -5.16 -6.18 -10.39
C VAL A 226 -6.63 -6.43 -10.74
N PRO A 227 -6.99 -6.51 -12.04
CA PRO A 227 -8.37 -6.77 -12.44
C PRO A 227 -8.78 -8.23 -12.24
N PRO A 228 -10.08 -8.50 -12.04
CA PRO A 228 -10.61 -9.86 -12.08
C PRO A 228 -10.31 -10.56 -13.41
N THR A 229 -10.14 -9.81 -14.50
CA THR A 229 -9.82 -10.29 -15.85
C THR A 229 -8.32 -10.33 -16.17
N TRP A 230 -7.45 -10.15 -15.17
CA TRP A 230 -6.00 -10.03 -15.38
C TRP A 230 -5.42 -11.08 -16.33
N ASN A 231 -4.74 -10.60 -17.37
CA ASN A 231 -4.16 -11.41 -18.44
C ASN A 231 -2.78 -12.03 -18.11
N GLY A 232 -2.23 -11.72 -16.93
CA GLY A 232 -0.90 -12.17 -16.49
C GLY A 232 0.23 -11.17 -16.77
N GLU A 233 -0.05 -10.04 -17.42
CA GLU A 233 0.92 -8.99 -17.73
C GLU A 233 0.74 -7.75 -16.84
N PHE A 234 1.85 -7.07 -16.56
CA PHE A 234 1.87 -5.85 -15.76
C PHE A 234 2.03 -4.63 -16.65
N GLN A 235 1.68 -3.45 -16.13
CA GLN A 235 1.97 -2.18 -16.79
C GLN A 235 2.36 -1.13 -15.76
N THR A 236 3.42 -0.38 -16.05
CA THR A 236 3.85 0.76 -15.22
C THR A 236 3.00 1.97 -15.54
N THR A 237 2.43 2.58 -14.51
CA THR A 237 1.40 3.60 -14.65
C THR A 237 1.64 4.82 -13.76
N ARG A 238 0.87 5.87 -14.04
CA ARG A 238 0.55 6.96 -13.11
C ARG A 238 -0.92 6.88 -12.74
N LEU A 239 -1.32 7.69 -11.77
CA LEU A 239 -2.74 7.93 -11.49
C LEU A 239 -3.48 8.40 -12.76
N GLY A 240 -4.58 7.71 -13.07
CA GLY A 240 -5.50 7.99 -14.16
C GLY A 240 -6.54 9.04 -13.79
N MET A 241 -7.61 9.12 -14.56
CA MET A 241 -8.76 10.00 -14.30
C MET A 241 -10.02 9.17 -14.09
N ARG A 242 -10.49 9.12 -12.85
CA ARG A 242 -11.73 8.44 -12.46
C ARG A 242 -12.62 9.43 -11.73
N TRP A 243 -13.86 9.61 -12.16
CA TRP A 243 -14.79 10.59 -11.60
C TRP A 243 -16.02 9.92 -11.00
N TYR A 244 -16.33 10.28 -9.76
CA TYR A 244 -17.58 9.88 -9.11
C TYR A 244 -18.65 10.94 -9.35
N ARG A 245 -19.82 10.49 -9.80
CA ARG A 245 -20.92 11.38 -10.17
C ARG A 245 -22.19 10.98 -9.44
N ASP A 246 -23.00 11.99 -9.12
CA ASP A 246 -24.22 11.86 -8.34
C ASP A 246 -24.00 11.05 -7.06
N ALA A 247 -23.01 11.49 -6.28
CA ALA A 247 -22.49 10.76 -5.14
C ALA A 247 -23.45 10.69 -3.93
N VAL A 248 -24.58 11.37 -3.99
CA VAL A 248 -25.55 11.45 -2.88
C VAL A 248 -26.89 10.90 -3.35
N GLN A 249 -27.39 9.91 -2.62
CA GLN A 249 -28.74 9.39 -2.78
C GLN A 249 -29.62 9.85 -1.62
N PHE A 250 -30.87 10.19 -1.95
CA PHE A 250 -31.90 10.57 -1.00
C PHE A 250 -32.66 9.32 -0.58
N ALA A 251 -32.79 9.09 0.72
CA ALA A 251 -33.66 8.05 1.24
C ALA A 251 -35.00 8.68 1.64
N ASP A 252 -36.06 8.38 0.90
CA ASP A 252 -37.42 8.63 1.34
C ASP A 252 -37.77 7.61 2.44
N GLY A 253 -37.96 8.08 3.68
CA GLY A 253 -38.32 7.23 4.81
C GLY A 253 -39.18 7.98 5.81
N GLU A 254 -39.98 7.26 6.59
CA GLU A 254 -40.85 7.84 7.62
C GLU A 254 -40.03 8.73 8.58
N ASN A 255 -40.47 9.99 8.72
CA ASN A 255 -39.90 10.96 9.64
C ASN A 255 -40.09 10.46 11.08
N HIS A 256 -39.07 9.82 11.65
CA HIS A 256 -39.02 9.57 13.08
C HIS A 256 -38.38 10.78 13.79
N GLY A 257 -39.23 11.67 14.32
CA GLY A 257 -38.80 12.76 15.20
C GLY A 257 -38.20 13.98 14.47
N THR A 258 -37.06 14.48 14.94
CA THR A 258 -36.43 15.75 14.50
C THR A 258 -35.46 15.61 13.33
N VAL A 259 -35.43 14.46 12.66
CA VAL A 259 -34.51 14.23 11.52
C VAL A 259 -35.08 14.89 10.27
N GLU A 260 -34.35 15.87 9.73
CA GLU A 260 -34.79 16.68 8.57
C GLU A 260 -34.55 15.99 7.22
N ALA A 261 -33.44 15.25 7.08
CA ALA A 261 -33.12 14.49 5.87
C ALA A 261 -32.14 13.35 6.18
N ARG A 262 -32.14 12.31 5.33
CA ARG A 262 -31.18 11.20 5.38
C ARG A 262 -30.47 11.06 4.04
N PHE A 263 -29.15 11.02 4.10
CA PHE A 263 -28.28 10.92 2.92
C PHE A 263 -27.49 9.61 2.97
N THR A 264 -27.31 9.00 1.80
CA THR A 264 -26.31 7.94 1.61
C THR A 264 -25.27 8.43 0.61
N ILE A 265 -23.99 8.30 0.97
CA ILE A 265 -22.88 8.64 0.08
C ILE A 265 -22.48 7.36 -0.65
N GLY A 266 -22.41 7.44 -1.97
CA GLY A 266 -21.99 6.39 -2.87
C GLY A 266 -21.61 7.01 -4.22
N ALA A 267 -21.78 6.29 -5.31
CA ALA A 267 -21.73 6.88 -6.64
C ALA A 267 -22.81 6.24 -7.50
N ALA A 268 -23.63 7.06 -8.15
CA ALA A 268 -24.63 6.54 -9.08
C ALA A 268 -23.98 6.02 -10.37
N TYR A 269 -22.91 6.70 -10.82
CA TYR A 269 -22.06 6.25 -11.90
C TYR A 269 -20.62 6.74 -11.74
N ILE A 270 -19.71 6.03 -12.40
CA ILE A 270 -18.27 6.28 -12.37
C ILE A 270 -17.81 6.44 -13.83
N ASP A 271 -17.22 7.59 -14.15
CA ASP A 271 -16.62 7.85 -15.46
C ASP A 271 -15.11 7.70 -15.38
N THR A 272 -14.49 7.34 -16.50
CA THR A 272 -13.04 7.41 -16.67
C THR A 272 -12.68 8.21 -17.91
N GLU A 273 -11.59 8.98 -17.84
CA GLU A 273 -11.01 9.66 -18.99
C GLU A 273 -9.66 9.03 -19.30
N SER A 274 -9.44 8.72 -20.58
CA SER A 274 -8.22 8.04 -21.00
C SER A 274 -7.04 8.99 -20.95
N VAL A 275 -5.97 8.56 -20.29
CA VAL A 275 -4.76 9.35 -20.17
C VAL A 275 -3.52 8.47 -20.40
N PRO A 276 -2.45 8.99 -21.03
CA PRO A 276 -1.26 8.20 -21.29
C PRO A 276 -0.69 7.59 -20.00
N LYS A 277 -0.56 6.26 -19.99
CA LYS A 277 -0.11 5.45 -18.84
C LYS A 277 -0.98 5.60 -17.59
N GLY A 278 -2.28 5.87 -17.74
CA GLY A 278 -3.23 5.89 -16.61
C GLY A 278 -3.49 4.50 -16.03
N ASP A 279 -3.54 4.42 -14.70
CA ASP A 279 -3.88 3.19 -13.98
C ASP A 279 -5.28 2.65 -14.32
N CYS A 280 -6.25 3.52 -14.51
CA CYS A 280 -7.62 3.19 -14.91
C CYS A 280 -7.67 2.52 -16.29
N ASP A 281 -6.95 3.08 -17.26
CA ASP A 281 -6.85 2.52 -18.61
C ASP A 281 -6.15 1.16 -18.61
N SER A 282 -5.07 1.02 -17.82
CA SER A 282 -4.33 -0.23 -17.68
C SER A 282 -5.21 -1.37 -17.17
N VAL A 283 -5.93 -1.12 -16.07
CA VAL A 283 -6.86 -2.08 -15.47
C VAL A 283 -8.01 -2.40 -16.43
N GLY A 284 -8.55 -1.39 -17.12
CA GLY A 284 -9.61 -1.57 -18.12
C GLY A 284 -9.18 -2.37 -19.36
N ASN A 285 -7.88 -2.52 -19.59
CA ASN A 285 -7.29 -3.35 -20.65
C ASN A 285 -6.71 -4.67 -20.10
N ASP A 286 -7.17 -5.13 -18.93
CA ASP A 286 -6.84 -6.41 -18.31
C ASP A 286 -5.38 -6.56 -17.82
N PHE A 287 -4.64 -5.46 -17.67
CA PHE A 287 -3.29 -5.46 -17.09
C PHE A 287 -3.30 -5.18 -15.59
N ALA A 288 -2.34 -5.77 -14.86
CA ALA A 288 -2.05 -5.35 -13.49
C ALA A 288 -1.29 -4.01 -13.51
N SER A 289 -1.92 -2.96 -12.99
CA SER A 289 -1.39 -1.60 -12.96
C SER A 289 -0.44 -1.42 -11.78
N ILE A 290 0.77 -0.91 -12.00
CA ILE A 290 1.75 -0.58 -10.95
C ILE A 290 2.10 0.90 -11.04
N SER A 291 1.63 1.68 -10.06
CA SER A 291 1.93 3.12 -9.95
C SER A 291 3.00 3.39 -8.88
N SER A 292 4.04 4.14 -9.26
CA SER A 292 5.03 4.68 -8.32
C SER A 292 4.53 6.03 -7.78
N LEU A 293 4.28 6.13 -6.48
CA LEU A 293 3.67 7.32 -5.86
C LEU A 293 4.58 7.92 -4.79
N ALA A 294 4.81 9.22 -4.85
CA ALA A 294 5.52 9.94 -3.78
C ALA A 294 4.69 9.94 -2.49
N ASN A 295 5.34 9.70 -1.36
CA ASN A 295 4.70 9.70 -0.04
C ASN A 295 4.51 11.11 0.53
N TRP A 296 5.45 12.00 0.22
CA TRP A 296 5.47 13.36 0.75
C TRP A 296 4.72 14.35 -0.14
N PRO A 297 4.00 15.32 0.45
CA PRO A 297 3.36 16.37 -0.31
C PRO A 297 4.41 17.26 -0.99
N GLN A 298 4.06 17.84 -2.13
CA GLN A 298 4.88 18.85 -2.79
C GLN A 298 5.30 19.95 -1.79
N THR A 299 6.48 20.53 -1.99
CA THR A 299 7.16 21.50 -1.09
C THR A 299 7.81 20.93 0.18
N HIS A 300 7.51 19.68 0.56
CA HIS A 300 8.29 19.01 1.60
C HIS A 300 9.70 18.69 1.07
N PRO A 301 10.79 18.80 1.87
CA PRO A 301 12.14 18.47 1.40
C PRO A 301 12.28 17.05 0.82
N LEU A 302 11.56 16.09 1.41
CA LEU A 302 11.52 14.70 0.96
C LEU A 302 10.54 14.42 -0.20
N ALA A 303 9.88 15.45 -0.74
CA ALA A 303 9.07 15.28 -1.94
C ALA A 303 9.96 14.89 -3.12
N LEU A 304 9.48 13.99 -3.96
CA LEU A 304 10.14 13.66 -5.23
C LEU A 304 9.67 14.66 -6.28
N ASP A 305 10.60 15.22 -7.05
CA ASP A 305 10.26 16.17 -8.10
C ASP A 305 9.69 15.49 -9.36
N ASP A 306 8.94 16.26 -10.16
CA ASP A 306 8.22 15.76 -11.33
C ASP A 306 9.16 15.23 -12.42
N GLU A 307 10.39 15.76 -12.54
CA GLU A 307 11.39 15.27 -13.50
C GLU A 307 11.80 13.84 -13.15
N LEU A 308 12.11 13.58 -11.87
CA LEU A 308 12.41 12.23 -11.38
C LEU A 308 11.21 11.29 -11.53
N LEU A 309 10.01 11.74 -11.17
CA LEU A 309 8.80 10.92 -11.29
C LEU A 309 8.43 10.60 -12.75
N SER A 310 8.85 11.43 -13.71
CA SER A 310 8.68 11.11 -15.14
C SER A 310 9.45 9.85 -15.56
N HIS A 311 10.63 9.64 -14.97
CA HIS A 311 11.42 8.41 -15.16
C HIS A 311 10.78 7.19 -14.50
N ALA A 312 9.98 7.37 -13.45
CA ALA A 312 9.24 6.27 -12.81
C ALA A 312 8.19 5.62 -13.72
N LEU A 313 7.82 6.29 -14.82
CA LEU A 313 6.91 5.76 -15.85
C LEU A 313 7.63 4.90 -16.88
N GLU A 314 8.95 4.81 -16.86
CA GLU A 314 9.66 3.88 -17.73
C GLU A 314 9.40 2.44 -17.27
N GLN A 315 9.09 1.56 -18.22
CA GLN A 315 8.75 0.16 -17.94
C GLN A 315 9.77 -0.79 -18.56
N GLY A 316 9.96 -1.94 -17.92
CA GLY A 316 10.67 -3.08 -18.46
C GLY A 316 9.86 -3.82 -19.54
N ALA A 317 10.49 -4.84 -20.14
CA ALA A 317 9.81 -5.71 -21.11
C ALA A 317 8.73 -6.60 -20.46
N ASP A 318 8.82 -6.80 -19.13
CA ASP A 318 7.87 -7.51 -18.28
C ASP A 318 6.77 -6.58 -17.71
N GLY A 319 6.76 -5.30 -18.09
CA GLY A 319 5.75 -4.33 -17.68
C GLY A 319 5.98 -3.67 -16.31
N PHE A 320 6.88 -4.20 -15.50
CA PHE A 320 7.27 -3.63 -14.20
C PHE A 320 7.99 -2.29 -14.35
N PRO A 321 7.97 -1.42 -13.31
CA PRO A 321 8.74 -0.19 -13.32
C PRO A 321 10.22 -0.49 -13.56
N LEU A 322 10.84 0.23 -14.50
CA LEU A 322 12.20 -0.05 -14.95
C LEU A 322 13.26 0.12 -13.85
N TRP A 323 12.95 0.91 -12.83
CA TRP A 323 13.82 1.12 -11.66
C TRP A 323 13.73 -0.03 -10.65
N LEU A 324 12.68 -0.87 -10.72
CA LEU A 324 12.45 -2.01 -9.82
C LEU A 324 13.10 -3.28 -10.37
N ARG A 325 14.39 -3.21 -10.67
CA ARG A 325 15.23 -4.32 -11.12
C ARG A 325 16.68 -4.12 -10.69
N ASP A 326 17.44 -5.22 -10.62
CA ASP A 326 18.89 -5.23 -10.40
C ASP A 326 19.70 -4.63 -11.57
#